data_AF-A0A1Q8QEL5-F1
#
_entry.id   AF-A0A1Q8QEL5-F1
#
_cell.length_a   1.000
_cell.length_b   1.000
_cell.length_c   1.000
_cell.angle_alpha   90.00
_cell.angle_beta   90.00
_cell.angle_gamma   90.00
#
_symmetry.space_group_name_H-M   'P 1'
#
loop_
_entity.id
_entity.type
_entity.pdbx_description
1 polymer ?
#
loop_
_entity_poly.entity_id
_entity_poly.type
_entity_poly.pdbx_seq_one_letter_code
_entity_poly.pdbx_strand_id
1 'polypeptide(L)' 'MKKTKIFEWLGFGICIIALLAFGMMRANGHYDTICLNVSFIVMLMGGIITIIAFFIRKKASQS' A
#
# COMPACT_ATOMS: atom_id res chain seq x y z
N MET A 1 1.36 -20.02 10.32
CA MET A 1 1.02 -19.67 8.91
C MET A 1 -0.22 -18.77 8.71
N LYS A 2 -1.25 -18.75 9.59
CA LYS A 2 -2.47 -17.92 9.38
C LYS A 2 -2.30 -16.40 9.62
N LYS A 3 -1.59 -16.00 10.69
CA LYS A 3 -1.43 -14.58 11.08
C LYS A 3 -0.69 -13.73 10.03
N THR A 4 0.22 -14.36 9.29
CA THR A 4 1.11 -13.65 8.37
C THR A 4 0.42 -13.33 7.02
N LYS A 5 -0.66 -14.06 6.64
CA LYS A 5 -1.52 -13.71 5.49
C LYS A 5 -2.34 -12.44 5.72
N ILE A 6 -2.70 -12.17 6.98
CA ILE A 6 -3.48 -10.98 7.35
C ILE A 6 -2.68 -9.71 7.11
N PHE A 7 -1.40 -9.68 7.44
CA PHE A 7 -0.55 -8.49 7.20
C PHE A 7 -0.40 -8.16 5.71
N GLU A 8 -0.31 -9.18 4.86
CA GLU A 8 -0.21 -8.99 3.41
C GLU A 8 -1.52 -8.43 2.82
N TRP A 9 -2.65 -8.97 3.26
CA TRP A 9 -3.98 -8.46 2.91
C TRP A 9 -4.24 -7.05 3.45
N LEU A 10 -3.70 -6.73 4.62
CA LEU A 10 -3.81 -5.40 5.22
C LEU A 10 -2.98 -4.37 4.44
N GLY A 11 -1.75 -4.70 4.07
CA GLY A 11 -0.91 -3.86 3.20
C GLY A 11 -1.50 -3.68 1.80
N PHE A 12 -2.07 -4.74 1.23
CA PHE A 12 -2.77 -4.68 -0.05
C PHE A 12 -4.03 -3.81 0.02
N GLY A 13 -4.83 -3.95 1.08
CA GLY A 13 -6.01 -3.13 1.32
C GLY A 13 -5.67 -1.64 1.44
N ILE A 14 -4.60 -1.29 2.16
CA ILE A 14 -4.11 0.09 2.27
C ILE A 14 -3.70 0.64 0.89
N CYS A 15 -3.02 -0.16 0.07
CA CYS A 15 -2.64 0.26 -1.29
C CYS A 15 -3.86 0.52 -2.17
N ILE A 16 -4.89 -0.34 -2.12
CA ILE A 16 -6.12 -0.16 -2.90
C ILE A 16 -6.88 1.11 -2.47
N ILE A 17 -7.03 1.34 -1.17
CA ILE A 17 -7.72 2.53 -0.65
C ILE A 17 -6.96 3.80 -1.04
N ALA A 18 -5.63 3.79 -0.93
CA ALA A 18 -4.80 4.92 -1.34
C ALA A 18 -4.89 5.20 -2.84
N LEU A 19 -4.92 4.16 -3.68
CA LEU A 19 -5.04 4.28 -5.13
C LEU A 19 -6.43 4.82 -5.54
N LEU A 20 -7.49 4.36 -4.88
CA LEU A 20 -8.85 4.88 -5.07
C LEU A 20 -8.98 6.32 -4.62
N ALA A 21 -8.45 6.68 -3.44
CA ALA A 21 -8.45 8.06 -2.95
C ALA A 21 -7.68 8.99 -3.89
N PHE A 22 -6.51 8.56 -4.37
CA PHE A 22 -5.71 9.30 -5.35
C PHE A 22 -6.45 9.48 -6.68
N GLY A 23 -7.09 8.41 -7.17
CA GLY A 23 -7.89 8.45 -8.40
C GLY A 23 -9.11 9.38 -8.30
N MET A 24 -9.84 9.33 -7.18
CA MET A 24 -10.98 10.22 -6.94
C MET A 24 -10.56 11.68 -6.80
N MET A 25 -9.46 11.97 -6.11
CA MET A 25 -8.92 13.32 -6.00
C MET A 25 -8.51 13.88 -7.37
N ARG A 26 -7.85 13.05 -8.20
CA ARG A 26 -7.49 13.41 -9.57
C ARG A 26 -8.71 13.64 -10.45
N ALA A 27 -9.77 12.86 -10.30
CA ALA A 27 -11.01 13.00 -11.08
C ALA A 27 -11.81 14.26 -10.71
N ASN A 28 -11.77 14.69 -9.45
CA ASN A 28 -12.48 15.90 -8.98
C ASN A 28 -11.73 17.21 -9.25
N GLY A 29 -10.58 17.19 -9.94
CA GLY A 29 -9.82 18.40 -10.27
C GLY A 29 -9.26 19.15 -9.05
N HIS A 30 -9.27 18.52 -7.87
CA HIS A 30 -8.65 19.06 -6.66
C HIS A 30 -7.14 18.82 -6.75
N TYR A 31 -6.43 19.78 -7.34
CA TYR A 31 -4.96 19.82 -7.38
C TYR A 31 -4.38 20.33 -6.06
N ASP A 32 -4.93 19.88 -4.93
CA ASP A 32 -4.32 20.15 -3.63
C ASP A 32 -3.01 19.38 -3.58
N THR A 33 -1.92 20.04 -3.97
CA THR A 33 -0.58 19.46 -4.19
C THR A 33 -0.13 18.67 -2.97
N ILE A 34 -0.54 19.11 -1.78
CA ILE A 34 -0.26 18.46 -0.50
C ILE A 34 -1.00 17.12 -0.40
N CYS A 35 -2.29 17.07 -0.72
CA CYS A 35 -3.11 15.86 -0.58
C CYS A 35 -2.71 14.78 -1.59
N LEU A 36 -2.35 15.18 -2.81
CA LEU A 36 -1.77 14.30 -3.83
C LEU A 36 -0.41 13.73 -3.40
N ASN A 37 0.49 14.57 -2.88
CA ASN A 37 1.79 14.11 -2.39
C ASN A 37 1.65 13.16 -1.19
N VAL A 38 0.80 13.50 -0.22
CA VAL A 38 0.59 12.67 0.97
C VAL A 38 -0.01 11.33 0.58
N SER A 39 -1.02 11.31 -0.28
CA SER A 39 -1.64 10.05 -0.76
C SER A 39 -0.64 9.18 -1.51
N PHE A 40 0.20 9.80 -2.35
CA PHE A 40 1.25 9.10 -3.08
C PHE A 40 2.31 8.51 -2.14
N ILE A 41 2.78 9.28 -1.16
CA ILE A 41 3.76 8.83 -0.16
C ILE A 41 3.20 7.66 0.67
N VAL A 42 1.94 7.75 1.10
CA VAL A 42 1.28 6.67 1.84
C VAL A 42 1.17 5.41 0.98
N MET A 43 0.82 5.54 -0.31
CA MET A 43 0.78 4.41 -1.24
C MET A 43 2.17 3.78 -1.43
N LEU A 44 3.21 4.61 -1.57
CA LEU A 44 4.59 4.16 -1.76
C LEU A 44 5.12 3.44 -0.52
N MET A 45 4.89 3.99 0.67
CA MET A 45 5.26 3.37 1.95
C MET A 45 4.51 2.07 2.19
N GLY A 46 3.19 2.03 1.92
CA GLY A 46 2.38 0.82 2.02
C GLY A 46 2.86 -0.30 1.07
N GLY A 47 3.23 0.08 -0.16
CA GLY A 47 3.81 -0.83 -1.14
C GLY A 47 5.15 -1.41 -0.69
N ILE A 48 6.07 -0.57 -0.20
CA ILE A 48 7.37 -1.00 0.32
C ILE A 48 7.21 -2.00 1.46
N ILE A 49 6.34 -1.70 2.44
CA ILE A 49 6.09 -2.59 3.58
C ILE A 49 5.55 -3.95 3.11
N THR A 50 4.63 -3.94 2.14
CA THR A 50 4.06 -5.17 1.56
C THR A 50 5.10 -6.00 0.83
N ILE A 51 5.98 -5.35 0.05
CA ILE A 51 7.09 -6.01 -0.65
C ILE A 51 8.08 -6.60 0.35
N ILE A 52 8.49 -5.85 1.38
CA ILE A 52 9.40 -6.33 2.42
C ILE A 52 8.78 -7.53 3.15
N ALA A 53 7.50 -7.46 3.53
CA ALA A 53 6.78 -8.57 4.15
C ALA A 53 6.74 -9.81 3.24
N PHE A 54 6.54 -9.63 1.93
CA PHE A 54 6.57 -10.70 0.94
C PHE A 54 7.96 -11.34 0.83
N PHE A 55 9.03 -10.54 0.79
CA PHE A 55 10.41 -11.04 0.74
C PHE A 55 10.80 -11.81 2.00
N ILE A 56 10.44 -11.31 3.18
CA ILE A 56 10.68 -12.00 4.46
C ILE A 56 9.99 -13.37 4.46
N ARG A 57 8.75 -13.46 3.97
CA ARG A 57 8.04 -14.73 3.84
C ARG A 57 8.68 -15.66 2.82
N LYS A 58 9.10 -15.15 1.65
CA LYS A 58 9.76 -15.95 0.62
C LYS A 58 11.03 -16.62 1.18
N LYS A 59 11.81 -15.87 1.98
CA LYS A 59 13.01 -16.39 2.65
C LYS A 59 12.66 -17.42 3.72
N ALA A 60 11.62 -17.18 4.53
CA ALA A 60 11.17 -18.10 5.57
C ALA A 60 10.51 -19.38 5.03
N SER A 61 9.97 -19.37 3.81
CA SER A 61 9.39 -20.55 3.16
C SER A 61 10.44 -21.47 2.49
N GLN A 62 11.69 -21.03 2.39
CA GLN A 62 12.79 -21.78 1.78
C GLN A 62 13.75 -22.43 2.80
N SER A 63 13.53 -22.20 4.11
CA SER A 63 14.23 -22.87 5.21
C SER A 63 13.34 -23.91 5.87
#